data_AF-A0A941J4M4-F1
#
_entry.id   AF-A0A941J4M4-F1
#
_cell.length_a   1.000
_cell.length_b   1.000
_cell.length_c   1.000
_cell.angle_alpha   90.00
_cell.angle_beta   90.00
_cell.angle_gamma   90.00
#
_symmetry.space_group_name_H-M   'P 1'
#
loop_
_entity.id
_entity.type
_entity.pdbx_description
1 polymer ?
#
loop_
_entity_poly.entity_id
_entity_poly.type
_entity_poly.pdbx_seq_one_letter_code
_entity_poly.pdbx_strand_id
1 'polypeptide(L)'
;MGRRQAARKAFAIQRKVYNSCIEAGFELDKKPFKPHITLARKFEGIIPFRWRAFARWRMCRISILKQTRLRYIKHILSFPSYEKIFTINLQK
;
A
#
# COMPACT_ATOMS: atom_id res chain seq x y z
N MET A 1 6.57 10.69 -18.64
CA MET A 1 7.61 9.73 -18.21
C MET A 1 7.59 9.33 -16.71
N GLY A 2 7.08 10.14 -15.77
CA GLY A 2 7.22 9.86 -14.32
C GLY A 2 6.48 8.66 -13.71
N ARG A 3 5.30 8.25 -14.21
CA ARG A 3 4.52 7.13 -13.63
C ARG A 3 5.24 5.77 -13.72
N ARG A 4 5.93 5.52 -14.83
CA ARG A 4 6.70 4.27 -15.03
C ARG A 4 7.86 4.16 -14.03
N GLN A 5 8.51 5.27 -13.69
CA GLN A 5 9.65 5.27 -12.77
C GLN A 5 9.21 5.03 -11.30
N ALA A 6 8.08 5.61 -10.88
CA ALA A 6 7.53 5.37 -9.54
C ALA A 6 7.13 3.90 -9.32
N ALA A 7 6.47 3.29 -10.31
CA ALA A 7 6.12 1.87 -10.26
C ALA A 7 7.37 0.99 -10.12
N ARG A 8 8.43 1.25 -10.91
CA ARG A 8 9.71 0.51 -10.83
C ARG A 8 10.33 0.58 -9.43
N LYS A 9 10.28 1.74 -8.76
CA LYS A 9 10.78 1.90 -7.39
C LYS A 9 9.99 1.07 -6.37
N ALA A 10 8.65 1.03 -6.51
CA ALA A 10 7.80 0.18 -5.67
C ALA A 10 8.13 -1.30 -5.85
N PHE A 11 8.33 -1.78 -7.09
CA PHE A 11 8.76 -3.15 -7.37
C PHE A 11 10.15 -3.48 -6.80
N ALA A 12 11.11 -2.55 -6.88
CA ALA A 12 12.43 -2.76 -6.31
C ALA A 12 12.37 -2.88 -4.77
N ILE A 13 11.57 -2.04 -4.11
CA ILE A 13 11.36 -2.10 -2.68
C ILE A 13 10.66 -3.40 -2.27
N GLN A 14 9.57 -3.75 -2.97
CA GLN A 14 8.81 -4.95 -2.66
C GLN A 14 9.65 -6.22 -2.80
N ARG A 15 10.46 -6.36 -3.86
CA ARG A 15 11.36 -7.51 -4.02
C ARG A 15 12.35 -7.66 -2.87
N LYS A 16 12.98 -6.55 -2.44
CA LYS A 16 13.90 -6.58 -1.30
C LYS A 16 13.20 -7.07 -0.03
N VAL A 17 12.00 -6.55 0.27
CA VAL A 17 11.25 -6.96 1.47
C VAL A 17 10.79 -8.42 1.35
N TYR A 18 10.28 -8.83 0.18
CA TYR A 18 9.84 -10.19 -0.08
C TYR A 18 10.96 -11.20 0.17
N ASN A 19 12.13 -11.00 -0.46
CA ASN A 19 13.27 -11.90 -0.31
C ASN A 19 13.74 -11.99 1.14
N SER A 20 13.88 -10.87 1.85
CA SER A 20 14.28 -10.88 3.26
C SER A 20 13.26 -11.61 4.16
N CYS A 21 11.97 -11.54 3.84
CA CYS A 21 10.95 -12.30 4.56
C CYS A 21 11.03 -13.80 4.24
N ILE A 22 11.26 -14.19 2.99
CA ILE A 22 11.45 -15.60 2.61
C ILE A 22 12.70 -16.17 3.28
N GLU A 23 13.82 -15.44 3.26
CA GLU A 23 15.08 -15.83 3.92
C GLU A 23 14.92 -16.00 5.44
N ALA A 24 14.05 -15.19 6.06
CA ALA A 24 13.70 -15.30 7.47
C ALA A 24 12.67 -16.42 7.78
N GLY A 25 12.25 -17.20 6.78
CA GLY A 25 11.34 -18.35 6.96
C GLY A 25 9.85 -18.00 6.98
N PHE A 26 9.45 -16.80 6.56
CA PHE A 26 8.02 -16.44 6.46
C PHE A 26 7.37 -17.03 5.20
N GLU A 27 6.13 -17.50 5.33
CA GLU A 27 5.25 -17.78 4.19
C GLU A 27 4.48 -16.51 3.79
N LEU A 28 4.57 -16.14 2.51
CA LEU A 28 3.93 -14.95 1.95
C LEU A 28 2.86 -15.30 0.91
N ASP A 29 1.91 -14.39 0.70
CA ASP A 29 0.90 -14.51 -0.36
C ASP A 29 1.57 -14.62 -1.75
N LYS A 30 1.12 -15.60 -2.53
CA LYS A 30 1.63 -15.93 -3.88
C LYS A 30 1.08 -15.02 -4.98
N LYS A 31 0.12 -14.15 -4.66
CA LYS A 31 -0.51 -13.24 -5.63
C LYS A 31 0.52 -12.28 -6.23
N PRO A 32 0.51 -12.06 -7.55
CA PRO A 32 1.41 -11.10 -8.19
C PRO A 32 1.28 -9.70 -7.59
N PHE A 33 2.42 -9.11 -7.25
CA PHE A 33 2.45 -7.77 -6.69
C PHE A 33 1.99 -6.72 -7.72
N LYS A 34 0.92 -6.01 -7.39
CA LYS A 34 0.38 -4.88 -8.17
C LYS A 34 0.40 -3.65 -7.27
N PRO A 35 1.32 -2.68 -7.41
CA PRO A 35 1.37 -1.52 -6.53
C PRO A 35 0.11 -0.65 -6.71
N HIS A 36 -0.75 -0.63 -5.70
CA HIS A 36 -1.98 0.16 -5.67
C HIS A 36 -2.27 0.67 -4.26
N ILE A 37 -3.06 1.73 -4.16
CA ILE A 37 -3.62 2.22 -2.89
C ILE A 37 -5.10 1.85 -2.89
N THR A 38 -5.55 1.13 -1.87
CA THR A 38 -6.97 0.81 -1.71
C THR A 38 -7.70 2.07 -1.27
N LEU A 39 -8.63 2.57 -2.08
CA LEU A 39 -9.41 3.77 -1.75
C LEU A 39 -10.69 3.46 -0.96
N ALA A 40 -11.31 2.31 -1.23
CA ALA A 40 -12.52 1.86 -0.57
C ALA A 40 -12.54 0.34 -0.50
N ARG A 41 -13.17 -0.21 0.55
CA ARG A 41 -13.48 -1.63 0.68
C ARG A 41 -14.97 -1.77 0.95
N LYS A 42 -15.60 -2.75 0.29
CA LYS A 42 -16.95 -3.17 0.66
C LYS A 42 -16.80 -4.02 1.92
N PHE A 43 -17.30 -3.53 3.06
CA PHE A 43 -17.26 -4.25 4.33
C PHE A 43 -18.64 -4.84 4.63
N GLU A 44 -19.68 -4.00 4.74
CA GLU A 44 -21.06 -4.45 5.03
C GLU A 44 -22.15 -3.62 4.31
N GLY A 45 -21.78 -2.89 3.26
CA GLY A 45 -22.72 -2.04 2.52
C GLY A 45 -23.55 -2.81 1.48
N ILE A 46 -24.87 -2.65 1.51
CA ILE A 46 -25.78 -3.17 0.46
C ILE A 46 -25.70 -2.29 -0.80
N ILE A 47 -25.28 -1.02 -0.65
CA ILE A 47 -25.27 -0.03 -1.72
C ILE A 47 -24.12 -0.34 -2.70
N PRO A 48 -24.39 -0.44 -4.01
CA PRO A 48 -23.35 -0.65 -5.01
C PRO A 48 -22.40 0.56 -5.09
N PHE A 49 -21.12 0.27 -5.35
CA PHE A 49 -20.09 1.31 -5.49
C PHE A 49 -20.39 2.24 -6.68
N ARG A 50 -20.49 3.56 -6.44
CA ARG A 50 -20.78 4.57 -7.47
C ARG A 50 -19.57 5.48 -7.71
N TRP A 51 -18.89 5.27 -8.83
CA TRP A 51 -17.73 6.09 -9.25
C TRP A 51 -18.06 7.59 -9.35
N ARG A 52 -19.29 7.96 -9.73
CA ARG A 52 -19.70 9.36 -9.87
C ARG A 52 -19.54 10.15 -8.55
N ALA A 53 -19.68 9.51 -7.39
CA ALA A 53 -19.46 10.13 -6.08
C ALA A 53 -17.99 10.52 -5.83
N PHE A 54 -17.05 9.93 -6.58
CA PHE A 54 -15.60 10.15 -6.46
C PHE A 54 -15.00 10.85 -7.69
N ALA A 55 -15.82 11.39 -8.59
CA ALA A 55 -15.35 12.06 -9.81
C ALA A 55 -14.32 13.18 -9.53
N ARG A 56 -14.50 13.89 -8.40
CA ARG A 56 -13.57 14.93 -7.92
C ARG A 56 -12.17 14.39 -7.59
N TRP A 57 -12.09 13.20 -6.97
CA TRP A 57 -10.81 12.54 -6.64
C TRP A 57 -10.08 12.02 -7.88
N ARG A 58 -10.82 11.67 -8.94
CA ARG A 58 -10.24 11.21 -10.21
C ARG A 58 -9.37 12.27 -10.89
N MET A 59 -9.63 13.56 -10.60
CA MET A 59 -8.86 14.69 -11.14
C MET A 59 -7.67 15.09 -10.27
N CYS A 60 -7.58 14.62 -9.02
CA CYS A 60 -6.42 14.88 -8.18
C CYS A 60 -5.20 14.10 -8.67
N ARG A 61 -4.20 14.82 -9.20
CA ARG A 61 -2.83 14.29 -9.28
C ARG A 61 -2.28 14.26 -7.86
N ILE A 62 -2.44 13.12 -7.19
CA ILE A 62 -1.80 12.89 -5.89
C ILE A 62 -0.30 12.75 -6.15
N SER A 63 0.43 13.84 -5.92
CA SER A 63 1.88 13.83 -5.82
C SER A 63 2.22 13.15 -4.50
N ILE A 64 2.61 11.88 -4.54
CA ILE A 64 3.08 11.18 -3.34
C ILE A 64 4.39 11.87 -2.92
N LEU A 65 4.31 12.68 -1.87
CA LEU A 65 5.49 13.11 -1.13
C LEU A 65 6.17 11.85 -0.59
N LYS A 66 7.42 11.65 -0.99
CA LYS A 66 8.25 10.51 -0.56
C LYS A 66 8.33 10.49 0.97
N GLN A 67 8.07 9.31 1.55
CA GLN A 67 8.61 8.71 2.78
C GLN A 67 7.50 7.82 3.35
N THR A 68 7.67 6.57 3.76
CA THR A 68 8.75 5.85 4.47
C THR A 68 8.37 4.35 4.35
N ARG A 69 9.26 3.40 4.66
CA ARG A 69 8.81 2.01 4.88
C ARG A 69 8.19 1.91 6.28
N LEU A 70 6.94 1.47 6.35
CA LEU A 70 6.18 1.34 7.59
C LEU A 70 5.88 -0.15 7.83
N ARG A 71 6.19 -0.64 9.03
CA ARG A 71 5.75 -1.94 9.52
C ARG A 71 4.52 -1.70 10.38
N TYR A 72 3.43 -2.38 10.05
CA TYR A 72 2.16 -2.25 10.76
C TYR A 72 1.78 -3.58 11.40
N ILE A 73 1.26 -3.54 12.63
CA ILE A 73 0.43 -4.61 13.19
C ILE A 73 -1.02 -4.23 12.93
N LYS A 74 -1.81 -5.19 12.44
CA LYS A 74 -3.25 -5.02 12.27
C LYS A 74 -3.92 -5.43 13.58
N HIS A 75 -4.45 -4.45 14.30
CA HIS A 75 -5.29 -4.70 15.46
C HIS A 75 -6.72 -4.89 14.95
N ILE A 76 -7.25 -6.11 15.06
CA ILE A 76 -8.50 -6.52 14.43
C ILE A 76 -9.73 -5.73 14.94
N LEU A 77 -9.61 -5.07 16.11
CA LEU A 77 -10.72 -4.36 16.78
C LEU A 77 -10.39 -2.93 17.25
N SER A 78 -9.28 -2.31 16.82
CA SER A 78 -8.95 -0.93 17.24
C SER A 78 -9.19 0.11 16.15
N PHE A 79 -9.45 1.36 16.58
CA PHE A 79 -9.45 2.54 15.72
C PHE A 79 -8.37 3.53 16.18
N PRO A 80 -7.32 3.79 15.37
CA PRO A 80 -7.05 3.24 14.03
C PRO A 80 -6.65 1.75 14.07
N SER A 81 -6.93 1.02 12.98
CA SER A 81 -6.65 -0.43 12.88
C SER A 81 -5.16 -0.77 12.70
N TYR A 82 -4.30 0.24 12.64
CA TYR A 82 -2.88 0.11 12.37
C TYR A 82 -2.08 1.00 13.30
N GLU A 83 -1.07 0.42 13.95
CA GLU A 83 -0.10 1.15 14.78
C GLU A 83 1.29 1.07 14.14
N LYS A 84 2.04 2.18 14.24
CA LYS A 84 3.41 2.28 13.74
C LYS A 84 4.36 1.75 14.82
N ILE A 85 4.96 0.59 14.56
CA ILE A 85 5.93 -0.02 15.49
C ILE A 85 7.36 0.39 15.15
N PHE A 86 7.65 0.57 13.86
CA PHE A 86 8.98 0.92 13.40
C PHE A 86 8.95 1.66 12.07
N THR A 87 9.93 2.52 11.83
CA THR A 87 10.06 3.28 10.58
C THR A 87 11.48 3.22 10.08
N ILE A 88 11.63 2.85 8.80
CA ILE A 88 12.92 2.85 8.12
C ILE A 88 12.92 3.95 7.07
N ASN A 89 13.90 4.83 7.16
CA ASN A 89 14.16 5.86 6.16
C ASN A 89 14.82 5.22 4.94
N LEU A 90 14.26 5.49 3.76
CA LEU A 90 14.87 5.08 2.50
C LEU A 90 15.98 6.09 2.17
N GLN A 91 17.23 5.64 2.18
CA GLN A 91 18.35 6.41 1.66
C GLN A 91 18.13 6.66 0.15
N LYS A 92 18.47 7.86 -0.31
CA LYS A 92 18.12 8.38 -1.64
C LYS A 92 18.87 7.70 -2.75
#